data_AF-A0A4Y8WLM6-F1
#
_entry.id   AF-A0A4Y8WLM6-F1
#
_cell.length_a   1.000
_cell.length_b   1.000
_cell.length_c   1.000
_cell.angle_alpha   90.00
_cell.angle_beta   90.00
_cell.angle_gamma   90.00
#
_symmetry.space_group_name_H-M   'P 1'
#
loop_
_entity.id
_entity.type
_entity.pdbx_description
1 polymer ?
#
loop_
_entity_poly.entity_id
_entity_poly.type
_entity_poly.pdbx_seq_one_letter_code
_entity_poly.pdbx_strand_id
1 'polypeptide(L)'
;MITKIHPPHDNLAVTLRYNFKKVEEDEAKVLYTRNLSFPSTSEITFSEAKEKMYGSMPSEYRTNNIVFHASINPHITDKLNEVMMEYFIDDYMEELGYGSQPY
;
A
#
# COMPACT_ATOMS: atom_id res chain seq x y z
N MET A 1 9.57 14.82 -7.02
CA MET A 1 8.66 14.02 -6.17
C MET A 1 8.82 14.39 -4.69
N ILE A 2 7.70 14.50 -3.97
CA ILE A 2 7.69 14.63 -2.50
C ILE A 2 6.98 13.40 -1.93
N THR A 3 7.56 12.79 -0.92
CA THR A 3 6.92 11.70 -0.17
C THR A 3 6.61 12.15 1.24
N LYS A 4 5.41 11.83 1.71
CA LYS A 4 4.99 12.04 3.09
C LYS A 4 4.73 10.69 3.76
N ILE A 5 5.57 10.33 4.72
CA ILE A 5 5.34 9.18 5.59
C ILE A 5 4.57 9.66 6.82
N HIS A 6 3.42 9.05 7.07
CA HIS A 6 2.61 9.31 8.26
C HIS A 6 3.14 8.49 9.45
N PRO A 7 2.96 8.97 10.70
CA PRO A 7 3.27 8.18 11.88
C PRO A 7 2.61 6.80 11.81
N PRO A 8 3.33 5.72 12.18
CA PRO A 8 2.76 4.39 12.23
C PRO A 8 1.51 4.31 13.14
N HIS A 9 0.57 3.43 12.77
CA HIS A 9 -0.71 3.23 13.45
C HIS A 9 -0.87 1.76 13.88
N ASP A 10 -1.63 1.53 14.95
CA ASP A 10 -2.01 0.20 15.44
C ASP A 10 -3.17 -0.46 14.67
N ASN A 11 -3.79 0.24 13.72
CA ASN A 11 -5.02 -0.19 13.08
C ASN A 11 -4.88 -0.17 11.55
N LEU A 12 -4.51 -1.34 11.02
CA LEU A 12 -4.42 -1.58 9.59
C LEU A 12 -5.74 -1.31 8.86
N ALA A 13 -6.88 -1.76 9.42
CA ALA A 13 -8.18 -1.57 8.77
C ALA A 13 -8.56 -0.10 8.60
N VAL A 14 -8.30 0.75 9.61
CA VAL A 14 -8.53 2.20 9.53
C VAL A 14 -7.61 2.84 8.48
N THR A 15 -6.34 2.43 8.45
CA THR A 15 -5.36 2.95 7.50
C THR A 15 -5.73 2.61 6.05
N LEU A 16 -6.12 1.35 5.79
CA LEU A 16 -6.57 0.91 4.46
C LEU A 16 -7.88 1.57 4.01
N ARG A 17 -8.84 1.73 4.94
CA ARG A 17 -10.18 2.23 4.62
C ARG A 17 -10.15 3.61 3.95
N TYR A 18 -9.20 4.46 4.31
CA TYR A 18 -9.05 5.78 3.71
C TYR A 18 -8.86 5.72 2.18
N ASN A 19 -7.97 4.85 1.69
CA ASN A 19 -7.73 4.70 0.25
C ASN A 19 -8.79 3.85 -0.43
N PHE A 20 -9.27 2.79 0.22
CA PHE A 20 -10.33 1.96 -0.37
C PHE A 20 -11.66 2.68 -0.53
N LYS A 21 -11.97 3.68 0.31
CA LYS A 21 -13.13 4.54 0.09
C LYS A 21 -13.07 5.23 -1.28
N LYS A 22 -11.90 5.73 -1.68
CA LYS A 22 -11.70 6.37 -2.99
C LYS A 22 -11.82 5.37 -4.15
N VAL A 23 -11.39 4.12 -3.93
CA VAL A 23 -11.57 3.04 -4.91
C VAL A 23 -13.05 2.71 -5.06
N GLU A 24 -13.78 2.59 -3.95
CA GLU A 24 -15.24 2.35 -3.94
C GLU A 24 -16.04 3.51 -4.57
N GLU A 25 -15.50 4.73 -4.55
CA GLU A 25 -16.07 5.95 -5.14
C GLU A 25 -15.58 6.21 -6.59
N ASP A 26 -14.86 5.28 -7.22
CA ASP A 26 -14.25 5.39 -8.56
C ASP A 26 -13.26 6.58 -8.72
N GLU A 27 -12.75 7.13 -7.61
CA GLU A 27 -11.75 8.21 -7.60
C GLU A 27 -10.30 7.70 -7.64
N ALA A 28 -10.11 6.40 -7.40
CA ALA A 28 -8.81 5.76 -7.38
C ALA A 28 -8.90 4.30 -7.84
N LYS A 29 -7.75 3.69 -8.13
CA LYS A 29 -7.64 2.25 -8.38
C LYS A 29 -6.41 1.68 -7.70
N VAL A 30 -6.45 0.39 -7.38
CA VAL A 30 -5.24 -0.34 -6.98
C VAL A 30 -4.43 -0.63 -8.24
N LEU A 31 -3.19 -0.14 -8.29
CA LEU A 31 -2.29 -0.40 -9.41
C LEU A 31 -1.53 -1.70 -9.20
N TYR A 32 -1.02 -1.92 -7.99
CA TYR A 32 -0.06 -2.95 -7.69
C TYR A 32 -0.12 -3.34 -6.22
N THR A 33 0.31 -4.57 -5.93
CA THR A 33 0.43 -5.13 -4.60
C THR A 33 1.69 -5.97 -4.50
N ARG A 34 2.44 -5.85 -3.40
CA ARG A 34 3.62 -6.67 -3.13
C ARG A 34 3.30 -7.70 -2.06
N ASN A 35 3.80 -8.93 -2.23
CA ASN A 35 3.64 -10.04 -1.28
C ASN A 35 2.18 -10.32 -0.87
N LEU A 36 1.23 -9.93 -1.72
CA LEU A 36 -0.19 -10.20 -1.59
C LEU A 36 -0.69 -10.67 -2.96
N SER A 37 -1.22 -11.90 -3.02
CA SER A 37 -1.69 -12.48 -4.28
C SER A 37 -3.18 -12.21 -4.48
N PHE A 38 -3.54 -11.58 -5.59
CA PHE A 38 -4.92 -11.35 -6.02
C PHE A 38 -5.12 -11.85 -7.46
N PRO A 39 -6.33 -12.28 -7.84
CA PRO A 39 -6.63 -12.66 -9.23
C PRO A 39 -6.48 -11.49 -10.21
N SER A 40 -6.85 -10.28 -9.77
CA SER A 40 -6.72 -9.02 -10.51
C SER A 40 -6.65 -7.85 -9.53
N THR A 41 -5.92 -6.79 -9.89
CA THR A 41 -5.90 -5.53 -9.12
C THR A 41 -7.18 -4.69 -9.32
N SER A 42 -7.89 -4.89 -10.43
CA SER A 42 -9.12 -4.15 -10.76
C SER A 42 -10.33 -4.51 -9.89
N GLU A 43 -10.29 -5.66 -9.21
CA GLU A 43 -11.42 -6.21 -8.45
C GLU A 43 -11.12 -6.30 -6.95
N ILE A 44 -9.98 -5.78 -6.49
CA ILE A 44 -9.60 -5.87 -5.08
C ILE A 44 -10.58 -5.06 -4.24
N THR A 45 -11.28 -5.75 -3.34
CA THR A 45 -12.14 -5.10 -2.35
C THR A 45 -11.39 -4.76 -1.08
N PHE A 46 -11.92 -3.81 -0.30
CA PHE A 46 -11.42 -3.53 1.05
C PHE A 46 -11.35 -4.78 1.92
N SER A 47 -12.35 -5.66 1.84
CA SER A 47 -12.42 -6.85 2.68
C SER A 47 -11.30 -7.82 2.37
N GLU A 48 -11.03 -8.09 1.09
CA GLU A 48 -9.98 -9.00 0.65
C GLU A 48 -8.58 -8.46 0.96
N ALA A 49 -8.34 -7.17 0.71
CA ALA A 49 -7.06 -6.54 1.04
C ALA A 49 -6.78 -6.59 2.54
N LYS A 50 -7.78 -6.25 3.36
CA LYS A 50 -7.70 -6.32 4.82
C LYS A 50 -7.41 -7.74 5.28
N GLU A 51 -8.16 -8.73 4.79
CA GLU A 51 -7.99 -10.13 5.18
C GLU A 51 -6.59 -10.65 4.84
N LYS A 52 -6.11 -10.41 3.62
CA LYS A 52 -4.78 -10.87 3.20
C LYS A 52 -3.65 -10.18 3.94
N MET A 53 -3.74 -8.88 4.20
CA MET A 53 -2.71 -8.16 4.96
C MET A 53 -2.68 -8.56 6.44
N TYR A 54 -3.82 -8.83 7.07
CA TYR A 54 -3.80 -9.41 8.42
C TYR A 54 -3.28 -10.86 8.40
N GLY A 55 -3.63 -11.64 7.38
CA GLY A 55 -3.17 -13.03 7.23
C GLY A 55 -1.68 -13.17 6.93
N SER A 56 -1.02 -12.12 6.44
CA SER A 56 0.44 -12.10 6.22
C SER A 56 1.24 -11.65 7.45
N MET A 57 0.56 -11.18 8.51
CA MET A 57 1.24 -10.83 9.75
C MET A 57 1.77 -12.08 10.47
N PRO A 58 2.95 -12.00 11.12
CA PRO A 58 3.43 -13.08 11.96
C PRO A 58 2.52 -13.25 13.19
N SER A 59 2.53 -14.45 13.78
CA SER A 59 1.79 -14.74 15.01
C SER A 59 2.23 -13.89 16.21
N GLU A 60 3.48 -13.43 16.19
CA GLU A 60 4.07 -12.59 17.23
C GLU A 60 4.83 -11.41 16.60
N TYR A 61 4.63 -10.22 17.15
CA TYR A 61 5.34 -9.00 16.77
C TYR A 61 5.54 -8.12 17.99
N ARG A 62 6.61 -7.30 17.98
CA ARG A 62 7.04 -6.49 19.14
C ARG A 62 6.51 -5.06 19.13
N THR A 63 5.83 -4.64 18.07
CA THR A 63 5.31 -3.28 17.88
C THR A 63 3.80 -3.24 18.00
N ASN A 64 3.26 -2.25 18.72
CA ASN A 64 1.82 -2.00 18.70
C ASN A 64 1.40 -1.28 17.41
N ASN A 65 2.31 -0.53 16.78
CA ASN A 65 2.05 0.15 15.52
C ASN A 65 2.47 -0.78 14.37
N ILE A 66 1.49 -1.43 13.76
CA ILE A 66 1.68 -2.52 12.81
C ILE A 66 1.62 -2.08 11.34
N VAL A 67 1.25 -0.83 11.08
CA VAL A 67 1.13 -0.28 9.73
C VAL A 67 1.70 1.14 9.69
N PHE A 68 2.27 1.53 8.56
CA PHE A 68 2.49 2.93 8.23
C PHE A 68 1.87 3.24 6.87
N HIS A 69 1.61 4.52 6.61
CA HIS A 69 1.08 4.98 5.34
C HIS A 69 2.05 6.01 4.74
N ALA A 70 2.40 5.82 3.46
CA ALA A 70 3.21 6.76 2.71
C ALA A 70 2.42 7.28 1.52
N SER A 71 2.35 8.60 1.37
CA SER A 71 1.81 9.25 0.17
C SER A 71 2.96 9.74 -0.70
N ILE A 72 3.07 9.17 -1.89
CA ILE A 72 4.11 9.50 -2.88
C ILE A 72 3.45 10.39 -3.94
N ASN A 73 3.95 11.62 -4.08
CA ASN A 73 3.37 12.61 -4.99
C ASN A 73 4.38 12.95 -6.10
N PRO A 74 4.36 12.23 -7.24
CA PRO A 74 5.15 12.61 -8.40
C PRO A 74 4.72 13.98 -8.93
N HIS A 75 5.67 14.75 -9.43
CA HIS A 75 5.35 15.99 -10.11
C HIS A 75 4.75 15.68 -11.49
N ILE A 76 3.86 16.54 -12.00
CA ILE A 76 3.20 16.34 -13.30
C ILE A 76 4.21 16.18 -14.46
N THR A 77 5.44 16.69 -14.29
CA THR A 77 6.53 16.58 -15.27
C THR A 77 7.33 15.28 -15.18
N ASP A 78 7.15 14.46 -14.14
CA ASP A 78 7.91 13.23 -13.91
C ASP A 78 7.55 12.13 -14.93
N LYS A 79 6.50 12.34 -15.75
CA LYS A 79 6.06 11.47 -16.88
C LYS A 79 6.02 9.98 -16.51
N LEU A 80 5.49 9.66 -15.34
CA LEU A 80 5.36 8.27 -14.88
C LEU A 80 4.12 7.61 -15.49
N ASN A 81 4.31 6.43 -16.09
CA ASN A 81 3.21 5.53 -16.41
C ASN A 81 3.03 4.48 -15.29
N GLU A 82 1.98 3.67 -15.36
CA GLU A 82 1.66 2.67 -14.31
C GLU A 82 2.82 1.71 -14.05
N VAL A 83 3.41 1.14 -15.10
CA VAL A 83 4.57 0.23 -14.98
C VAL A 83 5.76 0.91 -14.29
N MET A 84 6.05 2.17 -14.63
CA MET A 84 7.11 2.94 -13.97
C MET A 84 6.78 3.24 -12.51
N MET A 85 5.50 3.49 -12.20
CA MET A 85 5.06 3.67 -10.81
C MET A 85 5.29 2.38 -10.02
N GLU A 86 4.97 1.20 -10.55
CA GLU A 86 5.22 -0.08 -9.87
C GLU A 86 6.69 -0.27 -9.49
N TYR A 87 7.60 -0.14 -10.47
CA TYR A 87 9.04 -0.24 -10.21
C TYR A 87 9.53 0.78 -9.20
N PHE A 88 9.02 2.02 -9.28
CA PHE A 88 9.40 3.07 -8.35
C PHE A 88 8.93 2.77 -6.92
N ILE A 89 7.70 2.27 -6.75
CA ILE A 89 7.17 1.88 -5.44
C ILE A 89 7.99 0.73 -4.85
N ASP A 90 8.33 -0.28 -5.66
CA ASP A 90 9.16 -1.41 -5.23
C ASP A 90 10.54 -0.94 -4.75
N ASP A 91 11.23 -0.12 -5.55
CA ASP A 91 12.56 0.43 -5.22
C ASP A 91 12.50 1.31 -3.96
N TYR A 92 11.48 2.16 -3.86
CA TYR A 92 11.24 3.00 -2.68
C TYR A 92 11.05 2.17 -1.40
N MET A 93 10.27 1.10 -1.47
CA MET A 93 10.05 0.22 -0.32
C MET A 93 11.29 -0.60 0.02
N GLU A 94 12.10 -1.01 -0.95
CA GLU A 94 13.38 -1.69 -0.74
C GLU A 94 14.38 -0.77 -0.01
N GLU A 95 14.55 0.47 -0.47
CA GLU A 95 15.44 1.47 0.16
C GLU A 95 15.01 1.85 1.59
N LEU A 96 13.72 1.77 1.91
CA LEU A 96 13.22 1.93 3.29
C LEU A 96 13.42 0.68 4.17
N GLY A 97 13.87 -0.44 3.61
CA GLY A 97 14.02 -1.72 4.31
C GLY A 97 12.71 -2.51 4.46
N TYR A 98 11.68 -2.18 3.67
CA TYR A 98 10.36 -2.81 3.70
C TYR A 98 10.01 -3.58 2.41
N GLY A 99 10.94 -3.78 1.48
CA GLY A 99 10.64 -4.43 0.19
C GLY A 99 10.21 -5.91 0.27
N SER A 100 10.44 -6.56 1.43
CA SER A 100 9.94 -7.89 1.74
C SER A 100 8.60 -7.90 2.50
N GLN A 101 8.03 -6.74 2.83
CA GLN A 101 6.74 -6.62 3.52
C GLN A 101 5.57 -6.62 2.52
N PRO A 102 4.34 -6.92 2.99
CA PRO A 102 3.13 -6.71 2.20
C PRO A 102 2.77 -5.22 2.12
N TYR A 103 2.45 -4.72 0.93
CA TYR A 103 1.93 -3.36 0.70
C TYR A 103 1.09 -3.28 -0.58
#